data_AF-A0A8S3DBR0-F1
#
_entry.id   AF-A0A8S3DBR0-F1
#
_cell.length_a   1.000
_cell.length_b   1.000
_cell.length_c   1.000
_cell.angle_alpha   90.00
_cell.angle_beta   90.00
_cell.angle_gamma   90.00
#
_symmetry.space_group_name_H-M   'P 1'
#
loop_
_entity.id
_entity.type
_entity.pdbx_description
1 polymer ?
#
loop_
_entity_poly.entity_id
_entity_poly.type
_entity_poly.pdbx_seq_one_letter_code
_entity_poly.pdbx_strand_id
1 'polypeptide(L)' 'RAISPCESHQLRSIEFSPGSDMLLIASGSCQAKVISRDGKNMYECVRGDMYLIDMQKTKGH' A
#
# COMPACT_ATOMS: atom_id res chain seq x y z
N ARG A 1 16.63 -9.06 -7.26
CA ARG A 1 16.11 -7.84 -7.92
C ARG A 1 15.69 -6.87 -6.82
N ALA A 2 16.03 -5.59 -6.89
CA ALA A 2 15.56 -4.58 -5.94
C ALA A 2 14.32 -3.88 -6.50
N ILE A 3 13.34 -3.59 -5.65
CA ILE A 3 12.10 -2.89 -6.01
C ILE A 3 11.88 -1.72 -5.06
N SER A 4 11.26 -0.65 -5.56
CA SER A 4 10.91 0.54 -4.78
C SER A 4 9.40 0.75 -4.83
N PRO A 5 8.61 0.00 -4.04
CA PRO A 5 7.16 -0.05 -4.19
C PRO A 5 6.43 1.23 -3.74
N CYS A 6 7.06 2.06 -2.89
CA CYS A 6 6.45 3.27 -2.32
C CYS A 6 7.24 4.56 -2.60
N GLU A 7 7.96 4.60 -3.72
CA GLU A 7 8.74 5.76 -4.17
C GLU A 7 9.70 6.28 -3.08
N SER A 8 9.50 7.52 -2.59
CA SER A 8 10.30 8.19 -1.57
C SER A 8 9.81 7.99 -0.13
N HIS A 9 8.75 7.19 0.09
CA HIS A 9 8.22 6.94 1.42
C HIS A 9 8.92 5.76 2.07
N GLN A 10 9.44 5.96 3.27
CA GLN A 10 10.01 4.88 4.07
C GLN A 10 8.96 3.79 4.33
N LEU A 11 9.36 2.54 4.17
CA LEU A 11 8.51 1.39 4.49
C LEU A 11 8.35 1.30 6.00
N ARG A 12 7.10 1.16 6.45
CA ARG A 12 6.76 1.07 7.88
C ARG A 12 6.45 -0.35 8.28
N SER A 13 5.73 -1.09 7.44
CA SER A 13 5.39 -2.49 7.69
C SER A 13 5.28 -3.26 6.38
N ILE A 14 5.65 -4.53 6.43
CA ILE A 14 5.52 -5.50 5.35
C ILE A 14 4.98 -6.78 5.95
N GLU A 15 3.92 -7.31 5.36
CA GLU A 15 3.25 -8.53 5.79
C GLU A 15 3.13 -9.52 4.64
N PHE A 16 3.35 -10.80 4.91
CA PHE A 16 3.17 -11.86 3.91
C PHE A 16 1.73 -12.34 3.90
N SER A 17 1.21 -12.68 2.73
CA SER A 17 -0.06 -13.40 2.66
C SER A 17 0.11 -14.83 3.24
N PRO A 18 -0.97 -15.45 3.74
CA PRO A 18 -0.90 -16.82 4.28
C PRO A 18 -0.35 -17.85 3.28
N GLY A 19 -0.63 -17.68 1.99
CA GLY A 19 -0.09 -18.51 0.90
C GLY A 19 1.34 -18.14 0.46
N SER A 20 1.95 -17.14 1.10
CA SER A 20 3.28 -16.60 0.80
C SER A 20 3.46 -16.09 -0.63
N ASP A 21 2.38 -15.82 -1.37
CA ASP A 21 2.45 -15.42 -2.78
C ASP A 21 2.37 -13.90 -2.99
N MET A 22 1.87 -13.19 -1.99
CA MET A 22 1.70 -11.75 -2.00
C MET A 22 2.30 -11.13 -0.75
N LEU A 23 2.66 -9.86 -0.89
CA LEU A 23 3.22 -9.01 0.14
C LEU A 23 2.35 -7.77 0.24
N LEU A 24 1.80 -7.51 1.43
CA LEU A 24 1.20 -6.23 1.76
C LEU A 24 2.30 -5.29 2.24
N ILE A 25 2.34 -4.08 1.69
CA ILE A 25 3.31 -3.04 2.00
C ILE A 25 2.58 -1.79 2.48
N ALA A 26 2.87 -1.39 3.70
CA ALA A 26 2.46 -0.12 4.27
C ALA A 26 3.70 0.77 4.46
N SER A 27 3.66 1.97 3.86
CA SER A 27 4.75 2.94 3.95
C SER A 27 4.30 4.21 4.70
N GLY A 28 5.16 5.23 4.72
CA GLY A 28 4.78 6.57 5.14
C GLY A 28 3.72 7.25 4.27
N SER A 29 3.39 6.69 3.10
CA SER A 29 2.28 7.16 2.27
C SER A 29 0.92 6.83 2.91
N CYS A 30 -0.11 7.57 2.52
CA CYS A 30 -1.50 7.29 2.86
C CYS A 30 -2.13 6.22 1.95
N GLN A 31 -1.33 5.31 1.40
CA GLN A 31 -1.77 4.34 0.41
C GLN A 31 -0.95 3.05 0.49
N ALA A 32 -1.58 1.98 0.96
CA ALA A 32 -0.96 0.65 1.01
C ALA A 32 -0.99 -0.03 -0.38
N LYS A 33 -0.01 -0.91 -0.62
CA LYS A 33 0.10 -1.69 -1.87
C LYS A 33 0.24 -3.17 -1.58
N VAL A 34 -0.32 -4.00 -2.44
CA VAL A 34 -0.07 -5.44 -2.47
C VAL A 34 0.77 -5.74 -3.70
N ILE A 35 1.89 -6.41 -3.48
CA ILE A 35 2.78 -6.84 -4.56
C ILE A 35 2.87 -8.37 -4.59
N SER A 36 3.11 -8.93 -5.77
CA SER A 36 3.49 -10.33 -5.94
C SER A 36 4.95 -10.54 -5.54
N ARG A 37 5.33 -11.79 -5.23
CA ARG A 37 6.74 -12.19 -5.01
C ARG A 37 7.69 -11.79 -6.14
N ASP A 38 7.19 -11.67 -7.36
CA ASP A 38 7.99 -11.21 -8.51
C ASP A 38 8.27 -9.68 -8.50
N GLY A 39 7.72 -8.97 -7.51
CA GLY A 39 7.83 -7.51 -7.38
C GLY A 39 6.87 -6.74 -8.28
N LYS A 40 5.82 -7.39 -8.80
CA LYS A 40 4.75 -6.74 -9.56
C LYS A 40 3.69 -6.18 -8.62
N ASN A 41 3.25 -4.95 -8.85
CA ASN A 41 2.09 -4.39 -8.16
C ASN A 41 0.83 -5.15 -8.59
N MET A 42 0.12 -5.72 -7.62
CA MET A 42 -1.11 -6.48 -7.82
C MET A 42 -2.32 -5.61 -7.51
N TYR A 43 -2.29 -4.97 -6.33
CA TYR A 43 -3.38 -4.13 -5.85
C TYR A 43 -2.84 -2.89 -5.16
N GLU A 44 -3.64 -1.84 -5.17
CA GLU A 44 -3.33 -0.57 -4.52
C GLU A 44 -4.60 -0.06 -3.85
N CYS A 45 -4.49 0.27 -2.55
CA CYS A 45 -5.61 0.84 -1.82
C CYS A 45 -5.95 2.22 -2.40
N VAL A 46 -7.21 2.64 -2.29
CA VAL A 46 -7.59 4.00 -2.71
C VAL A 46 -6.93 4.99 -1.77
N ARG A 47 -6.30 6.02 -2.32
CA ARG A 47 -5.72 7.11 -1.54
C ARG A 47 -6.84 7.94 -0.92
N GLY A 48 -6.80 8.11 0.40
CA GLY A 48 -7.70 9.04 1.09
C GLY A 48 -7.49 10.49 0.65
N ASP A 49 -8.53 11.31 0.81
CA ASP A 49 -8.44 12.76 0.65
C ASP A 49 -8.17 13.40 2.01
N MET A 50 -6.95 13.93 2.18
CA MET A 50 -6.47 14.47 3.45
C MET A 50 -7.25 15.71 3.92
N TYR A 51 -7.94 16.41 3.01
CA TYR A 51 -8.64 17.65 3.32
C TYR A 51 -10.15 17.45 3.51
N LEU A 52 -10.67 16.26 3.19
CA LEU A 52 -12.04 15.89 3.49
C LEU A 52 -12.15 15.45 4.96
N ILE A 53 -12.76 16.30 5.78
CA ILE A 53 -13.04 16.03 7.19
C ILE A 53 -14.24 15.08 7.39
N ASP A 54 -15.10 14.96 6.38
CA ASP A 54 -16.30 14.12 6.42
C ASP A 54 -15.94 12.69 6.01
N MET A 55 -15.83 11.80 7.00
CA MET A 55 -15.48 10.39 6.77
C MET A 55 -16.47 9.63 5.88
N GLN A 56 -17.71 10.11 5.72
CA GLN A 56 -18.66 9.48 4.78
C GLN A 56 -18.35 9.81 3.32
N LYS A 57 -17.51 10.83 3.07
CA LYS A 57 -17.13 11.30 1.72
C LYS A 57 -15.70 10.95 1.34
N THR A 58 -14.89 10.50 2.29
CA THR A 58 -13.52 10.05 2.02
C THR A 58 -13.54 8.67 1.38
N LYS A 59 -13.03 8.55 0.15
CA LYS A 59 -12.81 7.25 -0.47
C LYS A 59 -11.51 6.66 0.07
N GLY A 60 -11.56 5.45 0.63
CA GLY A 60 -10.35 4.78 1.16
C GLY A 60 -9.89 5.23 2.55
N HIS A 61 -10.78 5.88 3.32
CA HIS A 61 -10.68 6.03 4.77
C HIS A 61 -11.70 5.11 5.44
#